data_AF-A0A964PD80-F1
#
_entry.id   AF-A0A964PD80-F1
#
_cell.length_a   1.000
_cell.length_b   1.000
_cell.length_c   1.000
_cell.angle_alpha   90.00
_cell.angle_beta   90.00
_cell.angle_gamma   90.00
#
_symmetry.space_group_name_H-M   'P 1'
#
loop_
_entity.id
_entity.type
_entity.pdbx_description
1 polymer ?
#
loop_
_entity_poly.entity_id
_entity_poly.type
_entity_poly.pdbx_seq_one_letter_code
_entity_poly.pdbx_strand_id
1 'polypeptide(L)'
;MKTTIATTLLFTSGLVFLAAGEASDLDRLQGAWIVAALIEEGKAVPAGDLADLEVVVQKDIFTVNEKGKAIAQYQFTLAPAKTPKTIDFTHLIGKDKGTKEPGIYVIEKDQIKFCLDESKKARPTTFAGETYSVIVVKRKPAK
;
A
#
# COMPACT_ATOMS: atom_id res chain seq x y z
N MET A 1 24.90 -53.26 -47.93
CA MET A 1 24.79 -53.31 -46.45
C MET A 1 24.64 -51.87 -45.97
N LYS A 2 23.42 -51.35 -46.00
CA LYS A 2 22.49 -51.13 -44.86
C LYS A 2 23.03 -50.11 -43.85
N THR A 3 22.48 -48.91 -44.03
CA THR A 3 22.67 -47.60 -43.42
C THR A 3 22.26 -47.59 -41.95
N THR A 4 23.02 -46.87 -41.12
CA THR A 4 22.74 -46.62 -39.70
C THR A 4 22.31 -45.17 -39.49
N ILE A 5 21.57 -44.98 -38.39
CA ILE A 5 21.29 -43.76 -37.61
C ILE A 5 19.89 -43.17 -37.83
N ALA A 6 19.01 -43.63 -36.95
CA ALA A 6 17.77 -43.00 -36.54
C ALA A 6 18.05 -41.68 -35.82
N THR A 7 17.23 -40.67 -36.06
CA THR A 7 17.11 -39.51 -35.17
C THR A 7 15.62 -39.22 -34.99
N THR A 8 15.09 -39.72 -33.87
CA THR A 8 13.74 -39.43 -33.40
C THR A 8 13.70 -37.99 -32.93
N LEU A 9 12.90 -37.16 -33.62
CA LEU A 9 12.64 -35.78 -33.22
C LEU A 9 11.53 -35.78 -32.16
N LEU A 10 11.91 -35.73 -30.87
CA LEU A 10 10.98 -35.43 -29.78
C LEU A 10 10.72 -33.93 -29.77
N PHE A 11 9.56 -33.51 -30.29
CA PHE A 11 9.00 -32.19 -30.02
C PHE A 11 8.50 -32.19 -28.57
N THR A 12 9.32 -31.72 -27.63
CA THR A 12 8.84 -31.36 -26.30
C THR A 12 7.99 -30.11 -26.44
N SER A 13 6.68 -30.27 -26.35
CA SER A 13 5.75 -29.15 -26.26
C SER A 13 5.99 -28.44 -24.93
N GLY A 14 6.81 -27.38 -24.95
CA GLY A 14 6.97 -26.48 -23.82
C GLY A 14 5.66 -25.74 -23.58
N LEU A 15 4.90 -26.16 -22.58
CA LEU A 15 3.86 -25.32 -22.00
C LEU A 15 4.57 -24.13 -21.35
N VAL A 16 4.60 -23.00 -22.05
CA VAL A 16 4.97 -21.72 -21.44
C VAL A 16 3.82 -21.35 -20.50
N PHE A 17 3.96 -21.66 -19.21
CA PHE A 17 3.20 -20.97 -18.19
C PHE A 17 3.61 -19.50 -18.26
N LEU A 18 2.74 -18.65 -18.83
CA LEU A 18 2.82 -17.22 -18.53
C LEU A 18 2.49 -17.08 -17.04
N ALA A 19 3.53 -17.03 -16.21
CA ALA A 19 3.41 -16.42 -14.90
C ALA A 19 3.05 -14.95 -15.16
N ALA A 20 1.76 -14.62 -15.07
CA ALA A 20 1.36 -13.24 -14.83
C ALA A 20 2.07 -12.83 -13.54
N GLY A 21 3.11 -12.00 -13.66
CA GLY A 21 3.88 -11.55 -12.50
C GLY A 21 2.92 -10.93 -11.49
N GLU A 22 2.99 -11.37 -10.23
CA GLU A 22 2.19 -10.76 -9.17
C GLU A 22 2.49 -9.25 -9.12
N ALA A 23 1.44 -8.43 -9.13
CA ALA A 23 1.57 -6.99 -9.04
C ALA A 23 2.33 -6.59 -7.77
N SER A 24 3.31 -5.69 -7.89
CA SER A 24 4.08 -5.24 -6.74
C SER A 24 3.17 -4.52 -5.73
N ASP A 25 3.59 -4.42 -4.46
CA ASP A 25 2.83 -3.65 -3.48
C ASP A 25 2.64 -2.18 -3.90
N LEU A 26 3.61 -1.61 -4.63
CA LEU A 26 3.48 -0.27 -5.21
C LEU A 26 2.34 -0.22 -6.24
N ASP A 27 2.26 -1.19 -7.15
CA ASP A 27 1.18 -1.29 -8.14
C ASP A 27 -0.19 -1.44 -7.45
N ARG A 28 -0.23 -2.25 -6.39
CA ARG A 28 -1.44 -2.49 -5.59
C ARG A 28 -1.92 -1.25 -4.84
N LEU A 29 -1.02 -0.33 -4.48
CA LEU A 29 -1.33 0.94 -3.83
C LEU A 29 -1.90 2.00 -4.79
N GLN A 30 -1.56 1.96 -6.09
CA GLN A 30 -1.92 3.01 -7.06
C GLN A 30 -3.43 3.20 -7.17
N GLY A 31 -3.92 4.44 -7.22
CA GLY A 31 -5.33 4.77 -7.50
C GLY A 31 -6.02 5.52 -6.37
N ALA A 32 -7.35 5.56 -6.42
CA ALA A 32 -8.19 6.26 -5.45
C ALA A 32 -8.76 5.32 -4.39
N TRP A 33 -8.88 5.81 -3.17
CA TRP A 33 -9.29 5.07 -1.99
C TRP A 33 -10.18 5.93 -1.10
N ILE A 34 -11.11 5.29 -0.39
CA ILE A 34 -11.90 5.89 0.68
C ILE A 34 -11.29 5.55 2.03
N VAL A 35 -11.35 6.47 2.99
CA VAL A 35 -10.93 6.21 4.37
C VAL A 35 -12.08 5.46 5.08
N ALA A 36 -11.90 4.16 5.30
CA ALA A 36 -12.93 3.29 5.87
C ALA A 36 -12.90 3.25 7.40
N ALA A 37 -11.73 3.45 8.01
CA ALA A 37 -11.56 3.61 9.45
C ALA A 37 -10.30 4.42 9.74
N LEU A 38 -10.33 5.17 10.83
CA LEU A 38 -9.20 5.88 11.38
C LEU A 38 -9.27 5.81 12.90
N ILE A 39 -8.16 5.46 13.54
CA ILE A 39 -7.96 5.49 14.98
C ILE A 39 -6.80 6.43 15.25
N GLU A 40 -7.03 7.46 16.05
CA GLU A 40 -6.02 8.41 16.50
C GLU A 40 -6.08 8.49 18.03
N GLU A 41 -4.92 8.48 18.68
CA GLU A 41 -4.81 8.53 20.16
C GLU A 41 -5.72 7.51 20.88
N GLY A 42 -5.84 6.30 20.35
CA GLY A 42 -6.71 5.25 20.91
C GLY A 42 -8.20 5.42 20.65
N LYS A 43 -8.62 6.45 19.90
CA LYS A 43 -10.03 6.76 19.65
C LYS A 43 -10.39 6.59 18.19
N ALA A 44 -11.47 5.87 17.93
CA ALA A 44 -12.02 5.76 16.60
C ALA A 44 -12.62 7.10 16.16
N VAL A 45 -12.22 7.59 14.99
CA VAL A 45 -12.83 8.75 14.35
C VAL A 45 -14.21 8.36 13.82
N PRO A 46 -15.27 9.15 14.07
CA PRO A 46 -16.60 8.86 13.57
C PRO A 46 -16.66 8.74 12.05
N ALA A 47 -17.41 7.75 11.55
CA ALA A 47 -17.51 7.51 10.10
C ALA A 47 -18.05 8.71 9.30
N GLY A 48 -18.87 9.56 9.93
CA GLY A 48 -19.36 10.81 9.32
C GLY A 48 -18.24 11.79 9.00
N ASP A 49 -17.21 11.85 9.84
CA ASP A 49 -16.06 12.74 9.65
C ASP A 49 -15.09 12.19 8.59
N LEU A 50 -15.14 10.88 8.32
CA LEU A 50 -14.32 10.21 7.30
C LEU A 50 -14.97 10.26 5.90
N ALA A 51 -16.27 10.54 5.81
CA ALA A 51 -17.04 10.43 4.56
C ALA A 51 -16.56 11.39 3.46
N ASP A 52 -15.99 12.52 3.86
CA ASP A 52 -15.46 13.55 2.96
C ASP A 52 -13.98 13.34 2.60
N LEU A 53 -13.33 12.31 3.17
CA LEU A 53 -11.92 12.00 2.97
C LEU A 53 -11.70 11.01 1.82
N GLU A 54 -10.75 11.35 0.95
CA GLU A 54 -10.29 10.52 -0.15
C GLU A 54 -8.78 10.47 -0.18
N VAL A 55 -8.23 9.28 -0.34
CA VAL A 55 -6.80 9.06 -0.57
C VAL A 55 -6.56 8.80 -2.04
N VAL A 56 -5.59 9.51 -2.63
CA VAL A 56 -5.12 9.28 -3.99
C VAL A 56 -3.64 8.95 -3.95
N VAL A 57 -3.28 7.80 -4.51
CA VAL A 57 -1.90 7.35 -4.64
C VAL A 57 -1.51 7.36 -6.11
N GLN A 58 -0.48 8.13 -6.44
CA GLN A 58 0.10 8.21 -7.78
C GLN A 58 1.62 8.11 -7.68
N LYS A 59 2.19 7.10 -8.33
CA LYS A 59 3.57 6.68 -8.13
C LYS A 59 3.80 6.47 -6.64
N ASP A 60 4.67 7.27 -6.06
CA ASP A 60 5.14 7.25 -4.70
C ASP A 60 4.61 8.45 -3.87
N ILE A 61 3.59 9.13 -4.40
CA ILE A 61 2.89 10.23 -3.73
C ILE A 61 1.56 9.74 -3.19
N PHE A 62 1.35 9.94 -1.89
CA PHE A 62 0.12 9.68 -1.16
C PHE A 62 -0.53 11.02 -0.79
N THR A 63 -1.73 11.29 -1.29
CA THR A 63 -2.45 12.55 -1.05
C THR A 63 -3.76 12.25 -0.33
N VAL A 64 -3.98 12.91 0.82
CA VAL A 64 -5.27 12.92 1.51
C VAL A 64 -6.00 14.18 1.09
N ASN A 65 -7.19 14.01 0.53
CA ASN A 65 -8.08 15.09 0.14
C ASN A 65 -9.30 15.12 1.03
N GLU A 66 -9.75 16.31 1.39
CA GLU A 66 -11.04 16.56 2.02
C GLU A 66 -11.86 17.43 1.05
N LYS A 67 -13.05 16.96 0.65
CA LYS A 67 -13.93 17.69 -0.28
C LYS A 67 -13.20 18.16 -1.57
N GLY A 68 -12.30 17.31 -2.07
CA GLY A 68 -11.52 17.56 -3.29
C GLY A 68 -10.32 18.51 -3.14
N LYS A 69 -9.98 18.93 -1.91
CA LYS A 69 -8.78 19.73 -1.62
C LYS A 69 -7.76 18.90 -0.86
N ALA A 70 -6.50 18.95 -1.29
CA ALA A 70 -5.42 18.27 -0.58
C ALA A 70 -5.20 18.90 0.79
N ILE A 71 -5.36 18.10 1.85
CA ILE A 71 -5.13 18.51 3.24
C ILE A 71 -3.83 17.91 3.80
N ALA A 72 -3.37 16.79 3.24
CA ALA A 72 -2.07 16.22 3.52
C ALA A 72 -1.47 15.58 2.27
N GLN A 73 -0.15 15.60 2.16
CA GLN A 73 0.57 15.00 1.06
C GLN A 73 1.90 14.45 1.53
N TYR A 74 2.21 13.24 1.08
CA TYR A 74 3.39 12.50 1.50
C TYR A 74 4.08 11.87 0.30
N GLN A 75 5.40 11.85 0.36
CA GLN A 75 6.24 10.95 -0.42
C GLN A 75 6.43 9.68 0.40
N PHE A 76 6.29 8.48 -0.18
CA PHE A 76 6.50 7.23 0.56
C PHE A 76 7.57 6.31 -0.03
N THR A 77 8.09 5.44 0.84
CA THR A 77 8.95 4.31 0.44
C THR A 77 8.46 3.02 1.10
N LEU A 78 8.55 1.90 0.38
CA LEU A 78 8.10 0.58 0.85
C LEU A 78 9.28 -0.37 1.05
N ALA A 79 9.22 -1.18 2.10
CA ALA A 79 10.07 -2.37 2.26
C ALA A 79 9.18 -3.62 2.47
N PRO A 80 8.73 -4.24 1.36
CA PRO A 80 7.76 -5.36 1.40
C PRO A 80 8.37 -6.68 1.88
N ALA A 81 9.70 -6.80 1.92
CA ALA A 81 10.40 -8.01 2.38
C ALA A 81 10.54 -8.11 3.92
N LYS A 82 10.08 -7.09 4.66
CA LYS A 82 10.11 -7.09 6.14
C LYS A 82 8.81 -7.67 6.70
N THR A 83 8.88 -8.17 7.94
CA THR A 83 7.73 -8.69 8.67
C THR A 83 7.62 -7.97 10.03
N PRO A 84 6.56 -7.17 10.26
CA PRO A 84 5.56 -6.71 9.27
C PRO A 84 6.17 -5.87 8.13
N LYS A 85 5.45 -5.73 7.01
CA LYS A 85 5.89 -4.87 5.90
C LYS A 85 5.95 -3.42 6.38
N THR A 86 6.98 -2.69 5.97
CA THR A 86 7.21 -1.34 6.50
C THR A 86 7.06 -0.25 5.44
N ILE A 87 6.53 0.89 5.83
CA ILE A 87 6.38 2.10 5.00
C ILE A 87 6.99 3.30 5.74
N ASP A 88 7.60 4.21 5.01
CA ASP A 88 8.00 5.52 5.54
C ASP A 88 7.31 6.61 4.75
N PHE A 89 6.57 7.47 5.43
CA PHE A 89 5.98 8.67 4.85
C PHE A 89 6.87 9.88 5.14
N THR A 90 7.08 10.73 4.14
CA THR A 90 7.73 12.03 4.31
C THR A 90 6.72 13.11 3.96
N HIS A 91 6.40 13.98 4.91
CA HIS A 91 5.43 15.06 4.68
C HIS A 91 5.94 16.04 3.63
N LEU A 92 5.13 16.34 2.62
CA LEU A 92 5.47 17.28 1.54
C LEU A 92 4.85 18.68 1.75
N ILE A 93 3.78 18.76 2.54
CA ILE A 93 3.07 20.01 2.87
C ILE A 93 2.75 20.09 4.37
N GLY A 94 2.22 21.24 4.80
CA GLY A 94 1.78 21.46 6.18
C GLY A 94 2.92 21.76 7.16
N LYS A 95 2.58 21.84 8.44
CA LYS A 95 3.50 22.18 9.54
C LYS A 95 4.65 21.18 9.70
N ASP A 96 4.44 19.95 9.27
CA ASP A 96 5.36 18.83 9.43
C ASP A 96 6.23 18.56 8.21
N LYS A 97 6.20 19.45 7.20
CA LYS A 97 6.94 19.29 5.95
C LYS A 97 8.41 18.93 6.17
N GLY A 98 8.88 17.90 5.47
CA GLY A 98 10.25 17.39 5.54
C GLY A 98 10.50 16.39 6.67
N THR A 99 9.56 16.24 7.61
CA THR A 99 9.66 15.20 8.66
C THR A 99 9.22 13.83 8.12
N LYS A 100 9.72 12.77 8.75
CA LYS A 100 9.38 11.39 8.43
C LYS A 100 8.47 10.80 9.49
N GLU A 101 7.52 10.00 9.03
CA GLU A 101 6.57 9.24 9.83
C GLU A 101 6.73 7.74 9.51
N PRO A 102 7.34 6.95 10.40
CA PRO A 102 7.57 5.54 10.17
C PRO A 102 6.30 4.72 10.45
N GLY A 103 6.09 3.70 9.64
CA GLY A 103 4.91 2.86 9.74
C GLY A 103 5.07 1.41 9.31
N ILE A 104 3.99 0.67 9.46
CA ILE A 104 3.81 -0.66 8.91
C ILE A 104 2.51 -0.73 8.12
N TYR A 105 2.41 -1.70 7.21
CA TYR A 105 1.22 -1.87 6.40
C TYR A 105 0.92 -3.33 6.09
N VAL A 106 -0.33 -3.58 5.74
CA VAL A 106 -0.79 -4.85 5.14
C VAL A 106 -1.78 -4.54 4.03
N ILE A 107 -1.68 -5.29 2.92
CA ILE A 107 -2.56 -5.15 1.76
C ILE A 107 -3.41 -6.42 1.64
N GLU A 108 -4.71 -6.29 1.85
CA GLU A 108 -5.70 -7.37 1.86
C GLU A 108 -6.71 -7.10 0.74
N LYS A 109 -6.56 -7.77 -0.41
CA LYS A 109 -7.41 -7.56 -1.60
C LYS A 109 -7.54 -6.08 -1.99
N ASP A 110 -8.70 -5.49 -1.75
CA ASP A 110 -9.13 -4.13 -2.04
C ASP A 110 -9.02 -3.18 -0.82
N GLN A 111 -8.38 -3.63 0.25
CA GLN A 111 -8.17 -2.90 1.49
C GLN A 111 -6.69 -2.80 1.81
N ILE A 112 -6.30 -1.66 2.37
CA ILE A 112 -4.97 -1.44 2.92
C ILE A 112 -5.12 -0.90 4.33
N LYS A 113 -4.35 -1.47 5.24
CA LYS A 113 -4.26 -0.99 6.62
C LYS A 113 -2.85 -0.50 6.86
N PHE A 114 -2.74 0.72 7.35
CA PHE A 114 -1.49 1.31 7.80
C PHE A 114 -1.54 1.52 9.31
N CYS A 115 -0.39 1.43 9.96
CA CYS A 115 -0.19 1.79 11.35
C CYS A 115 1.05 2.69 11.41
N LEU A 116 0.88 3.92 11.89
CA LEU A 116 1.86 5.00 11.84
C LEU A 116 2.14 5.52 13.25
N ASP A 117 3.40 5.87 13.51
CA ASP A 117 3.75 6.62 14.71
C ASP A 117 3.77 8.12 14.44
N GLU A 118 2.66 8.79 14.74
CA GLU A 118 2.51 10.24 14.63
C GLU A 118 3.49 11.01 15.53
N SER A 119 4.00 10.38 16.60
CA SER A 119 5.05 10.97 17.45
C SER A 119 6.44 10.95 16.79
N LYS A 120 6.59 10.18 15.69
CA LYS A 120 7.80 10.06 14.85
C LYS A 120 9.02 9.52 15.61
N LYS A 121 8.81 8.76 16.68
CA LYS A 121 9.86 8.27 17.58
C LYS A 121 10.25 6.82 17.29
N ALA A 122 9.28 5.97 16.95
CA ALA A 122 9.47 4.54 16.81
C ALA A 122 8.55 3.95 15.73
N ARG A 123 9.08 3.01 14.95
CA ARG A 123 8.25 2.26 14.00
C ARG A 123 7.34 1.28 14.76
N PRO A 124 6.03 1.23 14.48
CA PRO A 124 5.16 0.20 15.03
C PRO A 124 5.63 -1.21 14.66
N THR A 125 5.49 -2.16 15.59
CA THR A 125 5.74 -3.59 15.33
C THR A 125 4.45 -4.41 15.25
N THR A 126 3.32 -3.82 15.67
CA THR A 126 1.98 -4.38 15.63
C THR A 126 0.97 -3.30 15.21
N PHE A 127 -0.21 -3.71 14.77
CA PHE A 127 -1.30 -2.81 14.40
C PHE A 127 -2.13 -2.44 15.64
N ALA A 128 -1.55 -1.66 16.55
CA ALA A 128 -2.16 -1.28 17.83
C ALA A 128 -2.59 0.19 17.85
N GLY A 129 -3.90 0.44 17.75
CA GLY A 129 -4.48 1.78 17.69
C GLY A 129 -4.43 2.61 18.99
N GLU A 130 -4.03 2.00 20.11
CA GLU A 130 -3.90 2.67 21.41
C GLU A 130 -2.68 3.60 21.46
N THR A 131 -1.58 3.19 20.82
CA THR A 131 -0.30 3.92 20.80
C THR A 131 -0.05 4.61 19.48
N TYR A 132 -0.60 4.06 18.39
CA TYR A 132 -0.31 4.46 17.03
C TYR A 132 -1.58 4.85 16.29
N SER A 133 -1.42 5.66 15.26
CA SER A 133 -2.49 5.97 14.33
C SER A 133 -2.73 4.77 13.43
N VAL A 134 -3.97 4.29 13.33
CA VAL A 134 -4.34 3.17 12.46
C VAL A 134 -5.36 3.65 11.45
N ILE A 135 -4.98 3.63 10.18
CA ILE A 135 -5.85 4.00 9.08
C ILE A 135 -6.10 2.79 8.18
N VAL A 136 -7.37 2.62 7.82
CA VAL A 136 -7.83 1.59 6.90
C VAL A 136 -8.46 2.28 5.70
N VAL A 137 -7.90 2.02 4.52
CA VAL A 137 -8.44 2.54 3.26
C VAL A 137 -8.99 1.40 2.41
N LYS A 138 -10.06 1.66 1.67
CA LYS A 138 -10.66 0.72 0.72
C LYS A 138 -10.66 1.32 -0.67
N ARG A 139 -10.54 0.47 -1.71
CA ARG A 139 -10.63 0.92 -3.09
C ARG A 139 -11.88 1.75 -3.30
N LYS A 140 -11.72 2.95 -3.88
CA LYS A 140 -12.86 3.76 -4.29
C LYS A 140 -13.56 3.04 -5.45
N PRO A 141 -14.87 2.76 -5.36
CA PRO A 141 -15.59 2.14 -6.46
C PRO A 141 -15.48 2.98 -7.74
N ALA A 142 -15.40 2.32 -8.89
CA ALA A 142 -15.59 3.00 -10.17
C ALA A 142 -17.00 3.61 -10.21
N LYS A 143 -17.12 4.80 -10.80
CA LYS A 143 -18.42 5.44 -11.06
C LYS A 143 -19.15 4.74 -12.19
#